data_AF-A0A0N5C7X3-F1
#
_entry.id   AF-A0A0N5C7X3-F1
#
_cell.length_a   1.000
_cell.length_b   1.000
_cell.length_c   1.000
_cell.angle_alpha   90.00
_cell.angle_beta   90.00
_cell.angle_gamma   90.00
#
_symmetry.space_group_name_H-M   'P 1'
#
loop_
_entity.id
_entity.type
_entity.pdbx_description
1 polymer ?
#
loop_
_entity_poly.entity_id
_entity_poly.type
_entity_poly.pdbx_seq_one_letter_code
_entity_poly.pdbx_strand_id
1 'polypeptide(L)'
;MSVHEHENNVLLIDDEQEQVNDQGDLEVNLDCLIEDANIDMAVMLGRFSRSLKEMECTVEAAAIPGVLTDKQKASITTRVKAMVSKLLDYHIVRSTEDIMNVYQSIVKIRATSVKLCINGGGKLTFPSAVNLPSVTAMRLDYLSGEVSGRLPDTLQTLWVDGVMRFSKMAPLTLNGLSNLQVLCVTSCHVLKNLLQTWEKGTCLRVIMTLCRIHKCQCEALIKNSPLIDLPYKVIIVPHSRYNVKTLTENAAIQKNAYHYRVGMVFYKNLGSLKRFAKCELPADIGELYSERKKIREENATEAAF
;
A
#
# COMPACT_ATOMS: atom_id res chain seq x y z
N MET A 1 24.25 -13.70 -0.86
CA MET A 1 24.53 -12.34 -0.35
C MET A 1 24.89 -12.47 1.10
N SER A 2 26.13 -12.11 1.44
CA SER A 2 26.59 -12.01 2.82
C SER A 2 25.72 -10.99 3.56
N VAL A 3 25.20 -11.45 4.71
CA VAL A 3 24.61 -10.66 5.77
C VAL A 3 25.76 -9.95 6.47
N HIS A 4 25.66 -8.63 6.65
CA HIS A 4 26.46 -7.95 7.64
C HIS A 4 25.60 -7.82 8.89
N GLU A 5 25.90 -8.67 9.88
CA GLU A 5 25.59 -8.38 11.28
C GLU A 5 26.35 -7.10 11.64
N HIS A 6 25.63 -6.03 11.89
CA HIS A 6 26.19 -4.90 12.65
C HIS A 6 25.73 -5.06 14.09
N GLU A 7 26.41 -5.95 14.81
CA GLU A 7 26.76 -5.64 16.19
C GLU A 7 27.75 -4.47 16.12
N ASN A 8 27.27 -3.27 16.46
CA ASN A 8 28.09 -2.25 17.11
C ASN A 8 27.16 -1.20 17.72
N ASN A 9 27.09 -1.25 19.05
CA ASN A 9 26.76 -0.13 19.90
C ASN A 9 27.52 1.11 19.44
N VAL A 10 26.80 2.14 19.02
CA VAL A 10 27.28 3.51 19.10
C VAL A 10 26.22 4.31 19.84
N LEU A 11 26.42 4.38 21.16
CA LEU A 11 25.95 5.47 22.00
C LEU A 11 26.48 6.77 21.41
N LEU A 12 25.58 7.67 21.03
CA LEU A 12 25.84 9.11 21.09
C LEU A 12 24.65 9.73 21.83
N ILE A 13 24.91 9.97 23.10
CA ILE A 13 24.30 11.05 23.88
C ILE A 13 24.69 12.35 23.17
N ASP A 14 23.74 13.26 22.98
CA ASP A 14 23.92 14.62 23.48
C ASP A 14 22.58 15.35 23.56
N ASP A 15 22.49 16.05 24.69
CA ASP A 15 21.43 16.93 25.15
C ASP A 15 21.13 18.04 24.16
N GLU A 16 19.87 18.46 24.11
CA GLU A 16 19.54 19.89 24.13
C GLU A 16 18.05 20.05 24.49
N GLN A 17 17.85 20.55 25.71
CA GLN A 17 16.61 21.20 26.12
C GLN A 17 16.49 22.53 25.39
N GLU A 18 15.35 22.79 24.76
CA GLU A 18 14.81 24.15 24.71
C GLU A 18 13.28 24.09 24.64
N GLN A 19 12.64 24.65 25.67
CA GLN A 19 11.26 25.07 25.65
C GLN A 19 11.17 26.39 24.86
N VAL A 20 10.06 26.61 24.15
CA VAL A 20 9.16 27.78 24.29
C VAL A 20 8.10 27.73 23.18
N ASN A 21 6.88 28.07 23.59
CA ASN A 21 5.66 28.28 22.82
C ASN A 21 5.85 29.11 21.53
N ASP A 22 5.07 28.80 20.49
CA ASP A 22 4.14 29.83 20.01
C ASP A 22 2.93 29.25 19.26
N GLN A 23 1.77 29.86 19.53
CA GLN A 23 0.51 29.70 18.83
C GLN A 23 0.62 30.28 17.41
N GLY A 24 -0.01 29.61 16.45
CA GLY A 24 -0.13 30.14 15.09
C GLY A 24 -1.19 29.36 14.33
N ASP A 25 -2.42 29.88 14.37
CA ASP A 25 -3.53 29.47 13.52
C ASP A 25 -3.12 29.52 12.04
N LEU A 26 -3.35 28.41 11.34
CA LEU A 26 -3.32 28.35 9.88
C LEU A 26 -4.66 27.77 9.43
N GLU A 27 -5.64 28.68 9.38
CA GLU A 27 -6.91 28.52 8.69
C GLU A 27 -6.61 28.38 7.18
N VAL A 28 -6.55 27.15 6.69
CA VAL A 28 -6.45 26.87 5.25
C VAL A 28 -7.87 26.83 4.70
N ASN A 29 -8.28 27.96 4.12
CA ASN A 29 -9.53 28.14 3.40
C ASN A 29 -9.58 27.17 2.21
N LEU A 30 -10.52 26.22 2.25
CA LEU A 30 -10.64 25.07 1.34
C LEU A 30 -11.83 25.22 0.39
N ASP A 31 -12.21 26.45 0.03
CA ASP A 31 -13.48 26.75 -0.66
C ASP A 31 -13.39 26.94 -2.19
N CYS A 32 -12.28 26.58 -2.85
CA CYS A 32 -12.12 26.87 -4.30
C CYS A 32 -12.05 25.66 -5.24
N LEU A 33 -12.58 24.47 -4.88
CA LEU A 33 -12.54 23.30 -5.79
C LEU A 33 -13.87 22.54 -5.95
N ILE A 34 -15.01 23.15 -5.64
CA ILE A 34 -16.32 22.47 -5.76
C ILE A 34 -17.27 23.26 -6.67
N GLU A 35 -16.86 23.55 -7.90
CA GLU A 35 -17.81 23.85 -8.96
C GLU A 35 -17.38 23.05 -10.20
N ASP A 36 -18.33 22.32 -10.80
CA ASP A 36 -18.24 21.60 -12.09
C ASP A 36 -17.73 20.15 -12.15
N ALA A 37 -18.12 19.29 -11.20
CA ALA A 37 -18.04 17.83 -11.40
C ALA A 37 -19.37 17.10 -11.13
N ASN A 38 -20.47 17.67 -11.63
CA ASN A 38 -21.80 17.05 -11.59
C ASN A 38 -22.08 16.22 -12.86
N ILE A 39 -21.09 15.43 -13.30
CA ILE A 39 -21.33 14.39 -14.32
C ILE A 39 -21.91 13.18 -13.58
N ASP A 40 -23.18 12.94 -13.88
CA ASP A 40 -24.03 11.91 -13.29
C ASP A 40 -23.34 10.53 -13.26
N MET A 41 -22.98 10.08 -12.06
CA MET A 41 -22.25 8.83 -11.81
C MET A 41 -23.10 7.60 -12.16
N ALA A 42 -24.43 7.73 -12.18
CA ALA A 42 -25.32 6.71 -12.72
C ALA A 42 -25.09 6.48 -14.22
N VAL A 43 -24.66 7.50 -14.96
CA VAL A 43 -24.29 7.39 -16.38
C VAL A 43 -22.95 6.66 -16.54
N MET A 44 -21.96 6.89 -15.68
CA MET A 44 -20.66 6.21 -15.72
C MET A 44 -20.73 4.74 -15.26
N LEU A 45 -21.37 4.47 -14.12
CA LEU A 45 -21.66 3.10 -13.67
C LEU A 45 -22.60 2.39 -14.66
N GLY A 46 -23.54 3.13 -15.24
CA GLY A 46 -24.39 2.67 -16.33
C GLY A 46 -23.64 2.40 -17.64
N ARG A 47 -22.49 3.06 -17.91
CA ARG A 47 -21.62 2.81 -19.07
C ARG A 47 -20.68 1.61 -18.85
N PHE A 48 -20.20 1.37 -17.63
CA PHE A 48 -19.46 0.15 -17.30
C PHE A 48 -20.38 -1.07 -17.19
N SER A 49 -21.57 -0.91 -16.60
CA SER A 49 -22.60 -1.93 -16.60
C SER A 49 -23.14 -2.19 -18.01
N ARG A 50 -23.30 -1.14 -18.84
CA ARG A 50 -23.57 -1.31 -20.28
C ARG A 50 -22.40 -1.95 -20.99
N SER A 51 -21.15 -1.57 -20.79
CA SER A 51 -20.02 -2.21 -21.48
C SER A 51 -19.86 -3.67 -21.07
N LEU A 52 -20.12 -4.02 -19.80
CA LEU A 52 -20.15 -5.41 -19.34
C LEU A 52 -21.36 -6.16 -19.88
N LYS A 53 -22.55 -5.56 -19.90
CA LYS A 53 -23.76 -6.13 -20.52
C LYS A 53 -23.68 -6.19 -22.04
N GLU A 54 -22.99 -5.26 -22.68
CA GLU A 54 -22.80 -5.16 -24.13
C GLU A 54 -21.71 -6.13 -24.54
N MET A 55 -20.67 -6.36 -23.72
CA MET A 55 -19.73 -7.47 -23.90
C MET A 55 -20.39 -8.83 -23.63
N GLU A 56 -21.22 -8.97 -22.58
CA GLU A 56 -22.05 -10.16 -22.37
C GLU A 56 -22.99 -10.38 -23.57
N CYS A 57 -23.72 -9.36 -24.01
CA CYS A 57 -24.64 -9.41 -25.15
C CYS A 57 -23.93 -9.57 -26.50
N THR A 58 -22.75 -8.99 -26.75
CA THR A 58 -22.01 -9.21 -28.01
C THR A 58 -21.42 -10.61 -28.05
N VAL A 59 -20.99 -11.16 -26.91
CA VAL A 59 -20.56 -12.57 -26.85
C VAL A 59 -21.77 -13.52 -26.94
N GLU A 60 -22.93 -13.17 -26.38
CA GLU A 60 -24.17 -13.96 -26.48
C GLU A 60 -24.83 -13.88 -27.87
N ALA A 61 -24.72 -12.74 -28.59
CA ALA A 61 -25.38 -12.53 -29.88
C ALA A 61 -24.53 -12.91 -31.11
N ALA A 62 -23.19 -12.95 -31.01
CA ALA A 62 -22.34 -13.05 -32.20
C ALA A 62 -22.08 -14.47 -32.73
N ALA A 63 -22.55 -15.56 -32.10
CA ALA A 63 -22.04 -16.89 -32.49
C ALA A 63 -23.01 -18.08 -32.52
N ILE A 64 -24.29 -17.99 -32.11
CA ILE A 64 -25.16 -19.18 -32.10
C ILE A 64 -26.58 -18.83 -32.60
N PRO A 65 -26.96 -19.23 -33.82
CA PRO A 65 -28.36 -19.21 -34.23
C PRO A 65 -29.16 -20.23 -33.39
N GLY A 66 -30.06 -19.74 -32.53
CA GLY A 66 -30.96 -20.57 -31.71
C GLY A 66 -31.02 -20.17 -30.24
N VAL A 67 -32.04 -20.65 -29.51
CA VAL A 67 -32.17 -20.43 -28.06
C VAL A 67 -31.07 -21.21 -27.34
N LEU A 68 -30.18 -20.50 -26.65
CA LEU A 68 -29.09 -21.10 -25.87
C LEU A 68 -29.64 -22.00 -24.76
N THR A 69 -29.12 -23.22 -24.68
CA THR A 69 -29.36 -24.13 -23.55
C THR A 69 -28.69 -23.61 -22.27
N ASP A 70 -29.20 -23.97 -21.10
CA ASP A 70 -28.64 -23.53 -19.81
C ASP A 70 -27.16 -23.95 -19.63
N LYS A 71 -26.78 -25.09 -20.20
CA LYS A 71 -25.38 -25.56 -20.20
C LYS A 71 -24.47 -24.66 -21.04
N GLN A 72 -24.96 -24.17 -22.18
CA GLN A 72 -24.22 -23.24 -23.04
C GLN A 72 -24.10 -21.87 -22.36
N LYS A 73 -25.20 -21.36 -21.77
CA LYS A 73 -25.17 -20.12 -20.99
C LYS A 73 -24.15 -20.19 -19.86
N ALA A 74 -24.19 -21.26 -19.06
CA ALA A 74 -23.23 -21.46 -17.97
C ALA A 74 -21.77 -21.50 -18.48
N SER A 75 -21.50 -22.22 -19.57
CA SER A 75 -20.16 -22.29 -20.17
C SER A 75 -19.67 -20.94 -20.69
N ILE A 76 -20.53 -20.18 -21.36
CA ILE A 76 -20.23 -18.82 -21.83
C ILE A 76 -19.96 -17.90 -20.64
N THR A 77 -20.84 -17.89 -19.63
CA THR A 77 -20.62 -17.10 -18.41
C THR A 77 -19.30 -17.46 -17.72
N THR A 78 -18.93 -18.74 -17.65
CA THR A 78 -17.63 -19.16 -17.10
C THR A 78 -16.46 -18.60 -17.92
N ARG A 79 -16.53 -18.69 -19.25
CA ARG A 79 -15.47 -18.16 -20.14
C ARG A 79 -15.37 -16.63 -20.07
N VAL A 80 -16.49 -15.93 -20.09
CA VAL A 80 -16.54 -14.46 -19.95
C VAL A 80 -15.93 -14.05 -18.61
N LYS A 81 -16.33 -14.67 -17.50
CA LYS A 81 -15.74 -14.39 -16.17
C LYS A 81 -14.23 -14.66 -16.12
N ALA A 82 -13.74 -15.64 -16.85
CA ALA A 82 -12.31 -15.93 -16.93
C ALA A 82 -11.53 -14.88 -17.75
N MET A 83 -12.20 -14.20 -18.69
CA MET A 83 -11.61 -13.16 -19.55
C MET A 83 -11.61 -11.76 -18.90
N VAL A 84 -12.49 -11.51 -17.92
CA VAL A 84 -12.53 -10.22 -17.21
C VAL A 84 -11.30 -10.07 -16.32
N SER A 85 -10.66 -8.89 -16.37
CA SER A 85 -9.56 -8.52 -15.48
C SER A 85 -9.97 -8.69 -14.02
N LYS A 86 -9.14 -9.39 -13.25
CA LYS A 86 -9.30 -9.52 -11.78
C LYS A 86 -8.72 -8.33 -11.01
N LEU A 87 -8.15 -7.36 -11.73
CA LEU A 87 -7.73 -6.06 -11.23
C LEU A 87 -8.84 -5.05 -11.55
N LEU A 88 -9.51 -4.54 -10.53
CA LEU A 88 -10.58 -3.56 -10.68
C LEU A 88 -10.18 -2.22 -10.07
N ASP A 89 -10.38 -1.14 -10.83
CA ASP A 89 -10.18 0.24 -10.37
C ASP A 89 -11.54 0.95 -10.32
N TYR A 90 -12.01 1.19 -9.11
CA TYR A 90 -13.25 1.93 -8.87
C TYR A 90 -12.89 3.39 -8.60
N HIS A 91 -13.13 4.20 -9.63
CA HIS A 91 -12.61 5.56 -9.73
C HIS A 91 -13.07 6.53 -8.65
N ILE A 92 -14.31 6.44 -8.15
CA ILE A 92 -14.82 7.32 -7.09
C ILE A 92 -15.94 6.59 -6.34
N VAL A 93 -15.83 6.57 -5.01
CA VAL A 93 -16.81 6.05 -4.06
C VAL A 93 -17.17 7.18 -3.10
N ARG A 94 -18.44 7.57 -3.04
CA ARG A 94 -18.90 8.75 -2.29
C ARG A 94 -19.77 8.40 -1.09
N SER A 95 -20.39 7.23 -1.10
CA SER A 95 -21.33 6.79 -0.08
C SER A 95 -21.08 5.35 0.39
N THR A 96 -21.71 4.98 1.50
CA THR A 96 -21.72 3.58 1.98
C THR A 96 -22.47 2.67 0.99
N GLU A 97 -23.49 3.18 0.29
CA GLU A 97 -24.22 2.44 -0.74
C GLU A 97 -23.32 2.13 -1.95
N ASP A 98 -22.47 3.08 -2.36
CA ASP A 98 -21.48 2.85 -3.41
C ASP A 98 -20.52 1.72 -3.02
N ILE A 99 -20.04 1.69 -1.77
CA ILE A 99 -19.18 0.61 -1.27
C ILE A 99 -19.90 -0.74 -1.37
N MET A 100 -21.18 -0.80 -0.97
CA MET A 100 -21.98 -2.02 -1.08
C MET A 100 -22.12 -2.49 -2.53
N ASN A 101 -22.40 -1.58 -3.46
CA ASN A 101 -22.50 -1.89 -4.89
C ASN A 101 -21.17 -2.40 -5.45
N VAL A 102 -20.06 -1.76 -5.05
CA VAL A 102 -18.69 -2.20 -5.40
C VAL A 102 -18.41 -3.60 -4.86
N TYR A 103 -18.76 -3.88 -3.60
CA TYR A 103 -18.57 -5.19 -2.98
C TYR A 103 -19.38 -6.28 -3.70
N GLN A 104 -20.63 -6.01 -4.05
CA GLN A 104 -21.44 -6.95 -4.85
C GLN A 104 -20.83 -7.20 -6.23
N SER A 105 -20.29 -6.17 -6.88
CA SER A 105 -19.57 -6.29 -8.15
C SER A 105 -18.31 -7.16 -8.02
N ILE A 106 -17.52 -6.94 -6.97
CA ILE A 106 -16.33 -7.75 -6.65
C ILE A 106 -16.70 -9.24 -6.52
N VAL A 107 -17.78 -9.57 -5.80
CA VAL A 107 -18.25 -10.96 -5.63
C VAL A 107 -18.61 -11.59 -6.98
N LYS A 108 -19.30 -10.84 -7.86
CA LYS A 108 -19.72 -11.32 -9.19
C LYS A 108 -18.52 -11.63 -10.09
N ILE A 109 -17.52 -10.77 -10.08
CA ILE A 109 -16.31 -10.85 -10.93
C ILE A 109 -15.22 -11.74 -10.29
N ARG A 110 -15.31 -11.98 -8.98
CA ARG A 110 -14.26 -12.65 -8.18
C ARG A 110 -12.91 -11.94 -8.31
N ALA A 111 -12.95 -10.61 -8.19
CA ALA A 111 -11.73 -9.80 -8.25
C ALA A 111 -10.77 -10.18 -7.13
N THR A 112 -9.48 -10.13 -7.44
CA THR A 112 -8.41 -10.45 -6.49
C THR A 112 -7.69 -9.21 -5.99
N SER A 113 -7.66 -8.15 -6.82
CA SER A 113 -7.12 -6.85 -6.45
C SER A 113 -8.11 -5.74 -6.77
N VAL A 114 -8.28 -4.82 -5.82
CA VAL A 114 -9.24 -3.73 -5.92
C VAL A 114 -8.57 -2.43 -5.56
N LYS A 115 -8.80 -1.39 -6.35
CA LYS A 115 -8.49 0.00 -6.02
C LYS A 115 -9.79 0.77 -5.85
N LEU A 116 -9.91 1.52 -4.75
CA LEU A 116 -11.06 2.35 -4.43
C LEU A 116 -10.57 3.78 -4.20
N CYS A 117 -11.12 4.75 -4.90
CA CYS A 117 -10.91 6.15 -4.53
C CYS A 117 -12.07 6.66 -3.67
N ILE A 118 -11.77 7.10 -2.45
CA ILE A 118 -12.76 7.53 -1.47
C ILE A 118 -12.88 9.06 -1.54
N ASN A 119 -14.05 9.56 -1.94
CA ASN A 119 -14.33 10.99 -2.02
C ASN A 119 -15.77 11.27 -1.57
N GLY A 120 -16.04 11.05 -0.29
CA GLY A 120 -17.40 11.19 0.25
C GLY A 120 -17.59 12.44 1.11
N GLY A 121 -18.75 13.07 0.96
CA GLY A 121 -19.23 14.13 1.86
C GLY A 121 -19.91 13.53 3.08
N GLY A 122 -19.15 12.92 4.01
CA GLY A 122 -19.71 12.36 5.24
C GLY A 122 -19.05 11.05 5.68
N LYS A 123 -19.76 10.26 6.49
CA LYS A 123 -19.28 8.97 7.00
C LYS A 123 -19.50 7.84 5.98
N LEU A 124 -18.41 7.22 5.55
CA LEU A 124 -18.39 6.02 4.73
C LEU A 124 -18.06 4.81 5.60
N THR A 125 -18.91 3.79 5.51
CA THR A 125 -18.76 2.57 6.31
C THR A 125 -18.44 1.40 5.40
N PHE A 126 -17.28 0.77 5.61
CA PHE A 126 -16.95 -0.49 4.99
C PHE A 126 -17.80 -1.61 5.61
N PRO A 127 -18.59 -2.35 4.82
CA PRO A 127 -19.56 -3.28 5.33
C PRO A 127 -18.89 -4.53 5.89
N SER A 128 -19.30 -4.95 7.09
CA SER A 128 -18.85 -6.19 7.72
C SER A 128 -19.65 -7.42 7.28
N ALA A 129 -20.87 -7.24 6.76
CA ALA A 129 -21.77 -8.33 6.40
C ALA A 129 -21.45 -9.00 5.05
N VAL A 130 -20.63 -8.37 4.21
CA VAL A 130 -20.33 -8.86 2.87
C VAL A 130 -18.94 -9.50 2.86
N ASN A 131 -18.91 -10.81 2.67
CA ASN A 131 -17.67 -11.56 2.54
C ASN A 131 -17.08 -11.41 1.13
N LEU A 132 -15.80 -11.04 1.04
CA LEU A 132 -15.06 -10.89 -0.22
C LEU A 132 -13.91 -11.92 -0.30
N PRO A 133 -14.21 -13.22 -0.40
CA PRO A 133 -13.22 -14.29 -0.19
C PRO A 133 -12.10 -14.34 -1.25
N SER A 134 -12.29 -13.68 -2.40
CA SER A 134 -11.30 -13.64 -3.47
C SER A 134 -10.30 -12.49 -3.35
N VAL A 135 -10.61 -11.45 -2.57
CA VAL A 135 -9.80 -10.21 -2.55
C VAL A 135 -8.60 -10.40 -1.64
N THR A 136 -7.40 -10.34 -2.23
CA THR A 136 -6.13 -10.45 -1.50
C THR A 136 -5.36 -9.15 -1.47
N ALA A 137 -5.68 -8.19 -2.34
CA ALA A 137 -5.04 -6.88 -2.37
C ALA A 137 -6.06 -5.75 -2.49
N MET A 138 -5.94 -4.73 -1.65
CA MET A 138 -6.79 -3.55 -1.70
C MET A 138 -5.96 -2.26 -1.62
N ARG A 139 -6.27 -1.31 -2.49
CA ARG A 139 -5.72 0.04 -2.47
C ARG A 139 -6.85 1.04 -2.23
N LEU A 140 -6.67 1.91 -1.24
CA LEU A 140 -7.60 2.99 -0.88
C LEU A 140 -6.90 4.31 -1.18
N ASP A 141 -7.37 5.02 -2.20
CA ASP A 141 -6.95 6.39 -2.51
C ASP A 141 -7.92 7.37 -1.87
N TYR A 142 -7.57 7.87 -0.69
CA TYR A 142 -8.45 8.72 0.11
C TYR A 142 -8.28 10.20 -0.28
N LEU A 143 -9.41 10.85 -0.57
CA LEU A 143 -9.52 12.29 -0.81
C LEU A 143 -10.28 12.99 0.32
N SER A 144 -11.47 12.49 0.68
CA SER A 144 -12.37 13.15 1.64
C SER A 144 -13.32 12.17 2.35
N GLY A 145 -13.97 12.66 3.42
CA GLY A 145 -14.96 11.91 4.20
C GLY A 145 -14.40 11.27 5.47
N GLU A 146 -15.27 10.69 6.29
CA GLU A 146 -14.88 9.94 7.48
C GLU A 146 -15.03 8.44 7.21
N VAL A 147 -13.98 7.66 7.42
CA VAL A 147 -13.97 6.23 7.10
C VAL A 147 -14.13 5.38 8.36
N SER A 148 -14.97 4.35 8.26
CA SER A 148 -15.31 3.43 9.33
C SER A 148 -15.53 2.01 8.82
N GLY A 149 -15.69 1.04 9.74
CA GLY A 149 -16.11 -0.31 9.39
C GLY A 149 -14.96 -1.32 9.31
N ARG A 150 -15.15 -2.40 8.55
CA ARG A 150 -14.23 -3.54 8.49
C ARG A 150 -13.80 -3.86 7.06
N LEU A 151 -12.51 -4.09 6.87
CA LEU A 151 -11.94 -4.55 5.61
C LEU A 151 -12.03 -6.10 5.49
N PRO A 152 -11.95 -6.67 4.28
CA PRO A 152 -11.98 -8.12 4.09
C PRO A 152 -10.82 -8.83 4.80
N ASP A 153 -11.11 -9.90 5.53
CA ASP A 153 -10.14 -10.69 6.31
C ASP A 153 -9.16 -11.53 5.46
N THR A 154 -9.49 -11.71 4.17
CA THR A 154 -8.62 -12.36 3.17
C THR A 154 -7.49 -11.45 2.66
N LEU A 155 -7.47 -10.17 3.04
CA LEU A 155 -6.45 -9.23 2.59
C LEU A 155 -5.05 -9.66 3.03
N GLN A 156 -4.17 -9.76 2.04
CA GLN A 156 -2.72 -9.95 2.21
C GLN A 156 -1.97 -8.64 2.01
N THR A 157 -2.48 -7.74 1.16
CA THR A 157 -1.89 -6.44 0.88
C THR A 157 -2.92 -5.33 1.05
N LEU A 158 -2.58 -4.32 1.85
CA LEU A 158 -3.36 -3.10 2.02
C LEU A 158 -2.49 -1.89 1.69
N TRP A 159 -2.95 -1.05 0.77
CA TRP A 159 -2.36 0.25 0.47
C TRP A 159 -3.35 1.34 0.84
N VAL A 160 -2.94 2.29 1.68
CA VAL A 160 -3.72 3.48 2.01
C VAL A 160 -2.95 4.72 1.58
N ASP A 161 -3.48 5.41 0.59
CA ASP A 161 -2.98 6.68 0.09
C ASP A 161 -3.84 7.82 0.61
N GLY A 162 -3.23 8.91 1.05
CA GLY A 162 -3.91 10.09 1.59
C GLY A 162 -3.93 10.17 3.12
N VAL A 163 -4.48 11.27 3.64
CA VAL A 163 -4.62 11.52 5.08
C VAL A 163 -6.03 11.15 5.52
N MET A 164 -6.26 9.84 5.66
CA MET A 164 -7.57 9.29 6.00
C MET A 164 -8.07 9.81 7.35
N ARG A 165 -9.31 10.30 7.38
CA ARG A 165 -10.01 10.64 8.62
C ARG A 165 -10.78 9.41 9.09
N PHE A 166 -10.40 8.87 10.24
CA PHE A 166 -11.05 7.71 10.83
C PHE A 166 -12.21 8.13 11.72
N SER A 167 -13.25 7.30 11.75
CA SER A 167 -14.36 7.51 12.67
C SER A 167 -13.94 7.32 14.12
N LYS A 168 -14.33 8.27 14.99
CA LYS A 168 -14.03 8.19 16.43
C LYS A 168 -14.78 7.04 17.12
N MET A 169 -15.99 6.75 16.65
CA MET A 169 -16.86 5.73 17.27
C MET A 169 -16.56 4.31 16.78
N ALA A 170 -16.20 4.17 15.51
CA ALA A 170 -15.97 2.89 14.86
C ALA A 170 -14.86 3.03 13.81
N PRO A 171 -13.60 3.24 14.25
CA PRO A 171 -12.49 3.45 13.33
C PRO A 171 -12.32 2.23 12.43
N LEU A 172 -11.86 2.48 11.20
CA LEU A 172 -11.38 1.41 10.34
C LEU A 172 -10.26 0.66 11.06
N THR A 173 -10.46 -0.63 11.33
CA THR A 173 -9.55 -1.44 12.14
C THR A 173 -8.80 -2.46 11.29
N LEU A 174 -7.57 -2.75 11.68
CA LEU A 174 -6.79 -3.87 11.14
C LEU A 174 -7.05 -5.18 11.90
N ASN A 175 -7.86 -5.16 12.96
CA ASN A 175 -8.23 -6.35 13.72
C ASN A 175 -8.94 -7.38 12.84
N GLY A 176 -8.55 -8.64 13.02
CA GLY A 176 -9.07 -9.77 12.25
C GLY A 176 -8.50 -9.90 10.84
N LEU A 177 -7.57 -9.03 10.40
CA LEU A 177 -6.83 -9.20 9.15
C LEU A 177 -5.62 -10.13 9.34
N SER A 178 -5.87 -11.38 9.76
CA SER A 178 -4.84 -12.36 10.11
C SER A 178 -3.87 -12.67 8.96
N ASN A 179 -4.34 -12.55 7.72
CA ASN A 179 -3.57 -12.80 6.50
C ASN A 179 -2.73 -11.60 6.02
N LEU A 180 -2.86 -10.43 6.65
CA LEU A 180 -2.20 -9.22 6.18
C LEU A 180 -0.68 -9.34 6.31
N GLN A 181 0.01 -9.31 5.18
CA GLN A 181 1.46 -9.44 5.07
C GLN A 181 2.13 -8.11 4.70
N VAL A 182 1.44 -7.27 3.93
CA VAL A 182 1.98 -6.03 3.40
C VAL A 182 1.05 -4.87 3.73
N LEU A 183 1.60 -3.85 4.38
CA LEU A 183 0.92 -2.58 4.62
C LEU A 183 1.71 -1.44 3.96
N CYS A 184 1.07 -0.69 3.07
CA CYS A 184 1.61 0.53 2.48
C CYS A 184 0.79 1.74 2.95
N VAL A 185 1.47 2.78 3.42
CA VAL A 185 0.85 4.03 3.87
C VAL A 185 1.62 5.24 3.39
N THR A 186 0.92 6.32 3.06
CA THR A 186 1.55 7.59 2.65
C THR A 186 1.53 8.67 3.75
N SER A 187 0.91 8.38 4.91
CA SER A 187 0.78 9.32 6.04
C SER A 187 1.16 8.69 7.39
N CYS A 188 1.91 9.43 8.22
CA CYS A 188 2.22 9.04 9.61
C CYS A 188 0.96 8.92 10.45
N HIS A 189 -0.03 9.80 10.23
CA HIS A 189 -1.29 9.78 10.96
C HIS A 189 -2.06 8.48 10.68
N VAL A 190 -2.14 8.10 9.40
CA VAL A 190 -2.77 6.84 8.99
C VAL A 190 -2.05 5.66 9.62
N LEU A 191 -0.72 5.61 9.53
CA LEU A 191 0.06 4.55 10.17
C LEU A 191 -0.23 4.45 11.66
N LYS A 192 -0.19 5.57 12.39
CA LYS A 192 -0.44 5.60 13.84
C LYS A 192 -1.81 5.00 14.19
N ASN A 193 -2.88 5.44 13.52
CA ASN A 193 -4.24 4.94 13.79
C ASN A 193 -4.36 3.45 13.48
N LEU A 194 -3.84 3.01 12.33
CA LEU A 194 -3.88 1.60 11.94
C LEU A 194 -3.10 0.71 12.93
N LEU A 195 -1.91 1.15 13.36
CA LEU A 195 -1.09 0.42 14.35
C LEU A 195 -1.69 0.42 15.76
N GLN A 196 -2.52 1.41 16.13
CA GLN A 196 -3.25 1.39 17.41
C GLN A 196 -4.32 0.29 17.43
N THR A 197 -4.90 0.00 16.27
CA THR A 197 -5.87 -1.09 16.10
C THR A 197 -5.20 -2.42 15.70
N TRP A 198 -3.91 -2.56 15.97
CA TRP A 198 -3.15 -3.75 15.58
C TRP A 198 -3.05 -4.71 16.76
N GLU A 199 -3.48 -5.95 16.56
CA GLU A 199 -3.40 -7.02 17.56
C GLU A 199 -2.27 -8.01 17.27
N LYS A 200 -1.77 -8.64 18.34
CA LYS A 200 -0.74 -9.68 18.28
C LYS A 200 -1.29 -10.91 17.56
N GLY A 201 -0.58 -11.41 16.53
CA GLY A 201 -0.94 -12.65 15.81
C GLY A 201 -1.11 -12.51 14.29
N THR A 202 -0.98 -11.30 13.78
CA THR A 202 -0.99 -10.94 12.37
C THR A 202 0.36 -11.21 11.69
N CYS A 203 0.32 -11.61 10.42
CA CYS A 203 1.49 -12.04 9.66
C CYS A 203 2.23 -10.90 8.94
N LEU A 204 2.31 -9.69 9.51
CA LEU A 204 3.00 -8.57 8.83
C LEU A 204 4.46 -8.93 8.56
N ARG A 205 4.84 -8.78 7.30
CA ARG A 205 6.16 -9.08 6.77
C ARG A 205 6.84 -7.87 6.18
N VAL A 206 6.06 -6.90 5.72
CA VAL A 206 6.52 -5.67 5.07
C VAL A 206 5.62 -4.50 5.46
N ILE A 207 6.22 -3.40 5.90
CA ILE A 207 5.56 -2.09 6.00
C ILE A 207 6.30 -1.12 5.10
N MET A 208 5.61 -0.55 4.13
CA MET A 208 6.11 0.52 3.26
C MET A 208 5.51 1.85 3.68
N THR A 209 6.36 2.85 3.87
CA THR A 209 5.96 4.19 4.27
C THR A 209 6.47 5.19 3.23
N LEU A 210 5.56 5.84 2.52
CA LEU A 210 5.87 6.84 1.48
C LEU A 210 5.63 8.26 2.00
N CYS A 211 5.72 8.45 3.31
CA CYS A 211 5.47 9.73 3.95
C CYS A 211 6.65 10.69 3.73
N ARG A 212 6.40 11.77 3.01
CA ARG A 212 7.40 12.79 2.62
C ARG A 212 7.45 14.01 3.56
N ILE A 213 6.78 13.95 4.70
CA ILE A 213 6.72 15.06 5.65
C ILE A 213 8.11 15.24 6.30
N HIS A 214 8.61 16.48 6.40
CA HIS A 214 9.91 16.80 6.99
C HIS A 214 10.09 16.25 8.42
N LYS A 215 9.00 16.18 9.19
CA LYS A 215 8.91 15.60 10.54
C LYS A 215 8.23 14.22 10.53
N CYS A 216 8.60 13.35 9.58
CA CYS A 216 8.04 12.00 9.46
C CYS A 216 8.34 11.16 10.72
N GLN A 217 7.29 10.64 11.37
CA GLN A 217 7.36 9.81 12.57
C GLN A 217 7.21 8.31 12.31
N CYS A 218 7.05 7.89 11.04
CA CYS A 218 6.76 6.49 10.69
C CYS A 218 7.78 5.50 11.28
N GLU A 219 9.07 5.83 11.24
CA GLU A 219 10.11 4.95 11.78
C GLU A 219 9.98 4.79 13.30
N ALA A 220 9.77 5.88 14.03
CA ALA A 220 9.57 5.84 15.48
C ALA A 220 8.30 5.05 15.84
N LEU A 221 7.19 5.25 15.11
CA LEU A 221 5.94 4.51 15.30
C LEU A 221 6.11 3.00 15.13
N ILE A 222 6.91 2.57 14.14
CA ILE A 222 7.17 1.14 13.89
C ILE A 222 8.09 0.56 14.97
N LYS A 223 9.21 1.24 15.27
CA LYS A 223 10.19 0.76 16.27
C LYS A 223 9.63 0.70 17.68
N ASN A 224 8.76 1.65 18.04
CA ASN A 224 8.15 1.69 19.37
C ASN A 224 6.94 0.77 19.52
N SER A 225 6.51 0.08 18.43
CA SER A 225 5.41 -0.86 18.51
C SER A 225 5.92 -2.24 18.95
N PRO A 226 5.57 -2.73 20.15
CA PRO A 226 6.02 -4.04 20.64
C PRO A 226 5.43 -5.22 19.85
N LEU A 227 4.44 -4.94 18.98
CA LEU A 227 3.74 -5.94 18.19
C LEU A 227 4.35 -6.11 16.79
N ILE A 228 5.31 -5.28 16.40
CA ILE A 228 5.89 -5.26 15.07
C ILE A 228 7.35 -5.67 15.14
N ASP A 229 7.65 -6.85 14.60
CA ASP A 229 9.01 -7.37 14.46
C ASP A 229 9.46 -7.30 13.00
N LEU A 230 10.00 -6.14 12.61
CA LEU A 230 10.55 -5.86 11.28
C LEU A 230 11.97 -5.30 11.44
N PRO A 231 12.97 -6.16 11.68
CA PRO A 231 14.31 -5.73 12.07
C PRO A 231 15.08 -5.03 10.95
N TYR A 232 14.70 -5.26 9.69
CA TYR A 232 15.42 -4.71 8.54
C TYR A 232 14.68 -3.52 7.92
N LYS A 233 15.46 -2.57 7.40
CA LYS A 233 14.97 -1.36 6.72
C LYS A 233 15.74 -1.11 5.43
N VAL A 234 15.04 -0.66 4.40
CA VAL A 234 15.64 -0.02 3.21
C VAL A 234 14.99 1.35 2.98
N ILE A 235 15.74 2.26 2.36
CA ILE A 235 15.29 3.60 2.02
C ILE A 235 15.05 3.66 0.51
N ILE A 236 13.95 4.29 0.11
CA ILE A 236 13.63 4.51 -1.30
C ILE A 236 14.16 5.90 -1.67
N VAL A 237 15.11 5.96 -2.60
CA VAL A 237 15.70 7.22 -3.10
C VAL A 237 15.30 7.38 -4.57
N PRO A 238 14.94 8.59 -5.03
CA PRO A 238 14.68 8.80 -6.47
C PRO A 238 15.94 8.49 -7.28
N HIS A 239 15.77 7.90 -8.46
CA HIS A 239 16.90 7.60 -9.35
C HIS A 239 17.73 8.85 -9.69
N SER A 240 17.09 10.00 -9.89
CA SER A 240 17.75 11.29 -10.16
C SER A 240 18.63 11.80 -9.01
N ARG A 241 18.51 11.21 -7.81
CA ARG A 241 19.30 11.56 -6.62
C ARG A 241 20.21 10.40 -6.19
N TYR A 242 20.20 9.30 -6.94
CA TYR A 242 21.02 8.14 -6.65
C TYR A 242 22.42 8.34 -7.25
N ASN A 243 23.44 8.44 -6.40
CA ASN A 243 24.83 8.39 -6.81
C ASN A 243 25.57 7.39 -5.91
N VAL A 244 25.97 6.26 -6.49
CA VAL A 244 26.57 5.14 -5.76
C VAL A 244 27.83 5.53 -5.02
N LYS A 245 28.82 6.08 -5.73
CA LYS A 245 30.13 6.42 -5.14
C LYS A 245 29.95 7.33 -3.94
N THR A 246 29.12 8.35 -4.13
CA THR A 246 28.83 9.35 -3.10
C THR A 246 28.08 8.76 -1.89
N LEU A 247 27.15 7.82 -2.12
CA LEU A 247 26.44 7.13 -1.05
C LEU A 247 27.32 6.11 -0.31
N THR A 248 28.28 5.48 -0.98
CA THR A 248 29.14 4.47 -0.36
C THR A 248 30.34 5.05 0.41
N GLU A 249 30.79 6.25 0.03
CA GLU A 249 32.05 6.83 0.54
C GLU A 249 31.84 7.93 1.58
N ASN A 250 30.63 8.49 1.69
CA ASN A 250 30.38 9.67 2.52
C ASN A 250 29.17 9.50 3.45
N ALA A 251 29.44 9.35 4.75
CA ALA A 251 28.42 9.22 5.79
C ALA A 251 27.47 10.42 5.89
N ALA A 252 27.96 11.65 5.65
CA ALA A 252 27.10 12.83 5.61
C ALA A 252 26.13 12.77 4.43
N ILE A 253 26.54 12.17 3.30
CA ILE A 253 25.68 12.03 2.12
C ILE A 253 24.67 10.89 2.31
N GLN A 254 25.00 9.84 3.04
CA GLN A 254 24.00 8.85 3.50
C GLN A 254 22.94 9.50 4.40
N LYS A 255 23.36 10.36 5.33
CA LYS A 255 22.46 11.14 6.19
C LYS A 255 21.59 12.09 5.35
N ASN A 256 22.16 12.76 4.35
CA ASN A 256 21.40 13.61 3.42
C ASN A 256 20.44 12.81 2.54
N ALA A 257 20.81 11.61 2.08
CA ALA A 257 19.91 10.74 1.32
C ALA A 257 18.70 10.31 2.14
N TYR A 258 18.84 10.18 3.46
CA TYR A 258 17.70 10.01 4.36
C TYR A 258 16.74 11.22 4.29
N HIS A 259 17.26 12.44 4.22
CA HIS A 259 16.43 13.66 4.07
C HIS A 259 15.73 13.74 2.70
N TYR A 260 16.33 13.23 1.64
CA TYR A 260 15.76 13.25 0.28
C TYR A 260 15.00 11.96 -0.13
N ARG A 261 14.71 11.08 0.83
CA ARG A 261 14.01 9.83 0.55
C ARG A 261 12.59 10.05 0.04
N VAL A 262 12.13 9.17 -0.85
CA VAL A 262 10.71 9.05 -1.22
C VAL A 262 9.94 8.27 -0.17
N GLY A 263 10.60 7.32 0.51
CA GLY A 263 9.98 6.44 1.48
C GLY A 263 10.94 5.48 2.14
N MET A 264 10.39 4.59 2.96
CA MET A 264 11.12 3.54 3.67
C MET A 264 10.33 2.24 3.59
N VAL A 265 11.03 1.11 3.51
CA VAL A 265 10.44 -0.23 3.59
C VAL A 265 11.07 -0.94 4.78
N PHE A 266 10.22 -1.34 5.72
CA PHE A 266 10.56 -2.18 6.86
C PHE A 266 10.15 -3.60 6.55
N TYR A 267 11.01 -4.59 6.83
CA TYR A 267 10.75 -5.96 6.41
C TYR A 267 11.34 -6.99 7.38
N LYS A 268 10.71 -8.17 7.42
CA LYS A 268 11.09 -9.26 8.34
C LYS A 268 12.37 -9.98 7.94
N ASN A 269 12.53 -10.26 6.65
CA ASN A 269 13.71 -10.91 6.07
C ASN A 269 13.73 -10.71 4.55
N LEU A 270 14.87 -11.00 3.91
CA LEU A 270 15.03 -10.80 2.47
C LEU A 270 14.01 -11.59 1.63
N GLY A 271 13.58 -12.77 2.09
CA GLY A 271 12.54 -13.56 1.43
C GLY A 271 11.19 -12.82 1.38
N SER A 272 10.82 -12.14 2.47
CA SER A 272 9.64 -11.27 2.52
C SER A 272 9.75 -10.10 1.55
N LEU A 273 10.91 -9.46 1.46
CA LEU A 273 11.14 -8.34 0.55
C LEU A 273 11.04 -8.77 -0.92
N LYS A 274 11.63 -9.92 -1.28
CA LYS A 274 11.60 -10.47 -2.65
C LYS A 274 10.21 -10.92 -3.12
N ARG A 275 9.30 -11.25 -2.20
CA ARG A 275 7.90 -11.52 -2.53
C ARG A 275 7.14 -10.26 -2.91
N PHE A 276 7.60 -9.11 -2.42
CA PHE A 276 6.93 -7.84 -2.57
C PHE A 276 7.53 -6.99 -3.71
N ALA A 277 8.84 -7.06 -3.90
CA ALA A 277 9.55 -6.26 -4.87
C ALA A 277 10.50 -7.10 -5.70
N LYS A 278 10.66 -6.72 -6.97
CA LYS A 278 11.79 -7.18 -7.78
C LYS A 278 13.06 -6.54 -7.21
N CYS A 279 13.96 -7.37 -6.70
CA CYS A 279 15.22 -6.89 -6.13
C CYS A 279 16.34 -7.11 -7.13
N GLU A 280 16.77 -6.04 -7.79
CA GLU A 280 17.93 -6.03 -8.68
C GLU A 280 18.96 -5.05 -8.13
N LEU A 281 20.23 -5.43 -8.16
CA LEU A 281 21.32 -4.54 -7.84
C LEU A 281 21.59 -3.66 -9.06
N PRO A 282 21.71 -2.33 -8.88
CA PRO A 282 22.26 -1.46 -9.92
C PRO A 282 23.63 -1.97 -10.39
N ALA A 283 23.90 -1.87 -11.70
CA ALA A 283 25.09 -2.46 -12.32
C ALA A 283 26.39 -1.94 -11.68
N ASP A 284 26.43 -0.65 -11.37
CA ASP A 284 27.52 0.05 -10.69
C ASP A 284 27.76 -0.44 -9.24
N ILE A 285 26.70 -0.80 -8.51
CA ILE A 285 26.85 -1.52 -7.23
C ILE A 285 27.33 -2.96 -7.45
N GLY A 286 26.85 -3.63 -8.49
CA GLY A 286 27.23 -4.99 -8.83
C GLY A 286 28.74 -5.12 -9.05
N GLU A 287 29.33 -4.17 -9.76
CA GLU A 287 30.79 -4.08 -9.98
C GLU A 287 31.54 -3.85 -8.67
N LEU A 288 31.17 -2.82 -7.89
CA LEU A 288 31.80 -2.53 -6.59
C LEU A 288 31.68 -3.69 -5.59
N TYR A 289 30.55 -4.39 -5.59
CA TYR A 289 30.35 -5.54 -4.71
C TYR A 289 31.25 -6.71 -5.13
N SER A 290 31.39 -6.94 -6.43
CA SER A 290 32.26 -7.99 -6.97
C SER A 290 33.73 -7.69 -6.66
N GLU A 291 34.15 -6.44 -6.80
CA GLU A 291 35.49 -5.97 -6.48
C GLU A 291 35.79 -6.10 -4.98
N ARG A 292 34.88 -5.64 -4.10
CA ARG A 292 35.02 -5.80 -2.64
C ARG A 292 34.99 -7.26 -2.19
N LYS A 293 34.22 -8.11 -2.87
CA LYS A 293 34.20 -9.55 -2.59
C LYS A 293 35.55 -10.17 -2.93
N LYS A 294 36.12 -9.82 -4.08
CA LYS A 294 37.45 -10.28 -4.50
C LYS A 294 38.53 -9.88 -3.50
N ILE A 295 38.55 -8.62 -3.05
CA ILE A 295 39.50 -8.13 -2.03
C ILE A 295 39.37 -8.91 -0.71
N ARG A 296 38.14 -9.22 -0.26
CA ARG A 296 37.94 -10.00 0.97
C ARG A 296 38.44 -11.44 0.84
N GLU A 297 38.23 -12.04 -0.32
CA GLU A 297 38.70 -13.40 -0.61
C GLU A 297 40.24 -13.42 -0.67
N GLU A 298 40.85 -12.44 -1.34
CA GLU A 298 42.31 -12.26 -1.42
C GLU A 298 42.94 -12.05 -0.03
N ASN A 299 42.38 -11.15 0.79
CA ASN A 299 42.86 -10.90 2.16
C ASN A 299 42.65 -12.09 3.10
N ALA A 300 41.61 -12.90 2.89
CA ALA A 300 41.38 -14.12 3.67
C ALA A 300 42.40 -15.22 3.32
N THR A 301 42.86 -15.28 2.07
CA THR A 301 43.99 -16.13 1.67
C THR A 301 45.31 -15.63 2.23
N GLU A 302 45.58 -14.32 2.26
CA GLU A 302 46.81 -13.76 2.84
C GLU A 302 46.88 -13.94 4.37
N ALA A 303 45.76 -13.85 5.07
CA ALA A 303 45.71 -14.09 6.52
C ALA A 303 45.82 -15.58 6.92
N ALA A 304 45.80 -16.49 5.94
CA ALA A 304 45.96 -17.93 6.14
C ALA A 304 47.40 -18.43 5.88
N PHE A 305 48.31 -17.54 5.50
CA PHE A 305 49.76 -17.75 5.39
C PHE A 305 50.51 -17.07 6.54
#